data_AF-A0A7U6QP86-F1
#
_entry.id   AF-A0A7U6QP86-F1
#
_cell.length_a   1.000
_cell.length_b   1.000
_cell.length_c   1.000
_cell.angle_alpha   90.00
_cell.angle_beta   90.00
_cell.angle_gamma   90.00
#
_symmetry.space_group_name_H-M   'P 1'
#
loop_
_entity.id
_entity.type
_entity.pdbx_description
1 polymer ?
#
loop_
_entity_poly.entity_id
_entity_poly.type
_entity_poly.pdbx_seq_one_letter_code
_entity_poly.pdbx_strand_id
1 'polypeptide(L)'
;MAKKSMINRELKREKMVAKYAEKRIKLKETISDINASDEERMDAMLELQALPRNSSPVRLRNRCAITGRPSRLLPQVWLITQYAA
;
A
#
# COMPACT_ATOMS: atom_id res chain seq x y z
N MET A 1 -23.31 4.70 -1.30
CA MET A 1 -22.27 3.94 -2.04
C MET A 1 -21.08 4.85 -2.34
N ALA A 2 -19.88 4.29 -2.48
CA ALA A 2 -18.74 5.09 -2.93
C ALA A 2 -18.89 5.51 -4.40
N LYS A 3 -18.40 6.70 -4.75
CA LYS A 3 -18.31 7.14 -6.14
C LYS A 3 -17.39 6.20 -6.92
N LYS A 4 -17.75 5.83 -8.15
CA LYS A 4 -16.90 5.00 -9.05
C LYS A 4 -15.48 5.56 -9.19
N SER A 5 -15.34 6.88 -9.23
CA SER A 5 -14.05 7.57 -9.25
C SER A 5 -13.16 7.27 -8.05
N MET A 6 -13.72 7.02 -6.86
CA MET A 6 -12.96 6.70 -5.66
C MET A 6 -12.45 5.26 -5.66
N ILE A 7 -13.19 4.33 -6.28
CA ILE A 7 -12.76 2.95 -6.47
C ILE A 7 -11.58 2.90 -7.45
N ASN A 8 -11.70 3.59 -8.59
CA ASN A 8 -10.62 3.65 -9.58
C ASN A 8 -9.34 4.32 -9.06
N ARG A 9 -9.46 5.29 -8.13
CA ARG A 9 -8.31 5.89 -7.43
C ARG A 9 -7.57 4.87 -6.57
N GLU A 10 -8.28 3.95 -5.93
CA GLU A 10 -7.67 2.90 -5.11
C GLU A 10 -6.95 1.88 -6.00
N LEU A 11 -7.62 1.40 -7.05
CA LEU A 11 -7.03 0.49 -8.04
C LEU A 11 -5.74 1.06 -8.67
N LYS A 12 -5.71 2.38 -8.92
CA LYS A 12 -4.49 3.06 -9.40
C LYS A 12 -3.37 3.01 -8.37
N ARG A 13 -3.67 3.17 -7.08
CA ARG A 13 -2.66 3.09 -6.00
C ARG A 13 -2.14 1.66 -5.85
N GLU A 14 -3.02 0.66 -5.85
CA GLU A 14 -2.62 -0.76 -5.78
C GLU A 14 -1.63 -1.12 -6.88
N LYS A 15 -1.91 -0.72 -8.13
CA LYS A 15 -0.99 -0.92 -9.27
C LYS A 15 0.36 -0.23 -9.06
N MET A 16 0.36 0.99 -8.52
CA MET A 16 1.62 1.71 -8.26
C MET A 16 2.40 1.10 -7.10
N VAL A 17 1.73 0.64 -6.05
CA VAL A 17 2.38 -0.06 -4.93
C VAL A 17 3.05 -1.34 -5.44
N ALA A 18 2.35 -2.15 -6.23
CA ALA A 18 2.92 -3.37 -6.82
C ALA A 18 4.16 -3.08 -7.68
N LYS A 19 4.14 -2.01 -8.48
CA LYS A 19 5.27 -1.64 -9.35
C LYS A 19 6.55 -1.24 -8.58
N TYR A 20 6.41 -0.61 -7.42
CA TYR A 20 7.53 -0.03 -6.67
C TYR A 20 7.85 -0.76 -5.37
N ALA A 21 7.15 -1.86 -5.06
CA ALA A 21 7.32 -2.62 -3.83
C ALA A 21 8.77 -3.09 -3.65
N GLU A 22 9.34 -3.74 -4.66
CA GLU A 22 10.70 -4.29 -4.61
C GLU A 22 11.77 -3.21 -4.40
N LYS A 23 11.65 -2.07 -5.11
CA LYS A 23 12.59 -0.95 -4.98
C LYS A 23 12.56 -0.34 -3.57
N ARG A 24 11.38 -0.22 -2.96
CA ARG A 24 11.24 0.34 -1.61
C ARG A 24 11.70 -0.62 -0.53
N ILE A 25 11.59 -1.94 -0.72
CA ILE A 25 12.11 -2.93 0.22
C ILE A 25 13.64 -2.81 0.25
N LYS A 26 14.29 -2.85 -0.91
CA LYS A 26 15.76 -2.70 -1.03
C LYS A 26 16.26 -1.41 -0.38
N LEU A 27 15.67 -0.27 -0.71
CA LEU A 27 16.07 1.03 -0.12
C LEU A 27 15.88 1.09 1.40
N LYS A 28 14.82 0.45 1.92
CA LYS A 28 14.59 0.40 3.37
C LYS A 28 15.56 -0.52 4.09
N GLU A 29 15.96 -1.63 3.45
CA GLU A 29 17.00 -2.52 3.98
C GLU A 29 18.33 -1.77 4.08
N THR A 30 18.72 -1.03 3.05
CA THR A 30 19.94 -0.21 3.06
C THR A 30 19.91 0.87 4.16
N ILE A 31 18.77 1.52 4.38
CA ILE A 31 18.63 2.54 5.44
C ILE A 31 18.68 1.93 6.85
N SER A 32 18.16 0.71 7.01
CA SER A 32 18.09 0.01 8.29
C SER A 32 19.41 -0.64 8.69
N ASP A 33 20.35 -0.82 7.76
CA ASP A 33 21.67 -1.33 8.09
C ASP A 33 22.45 -0.31 8.94
N ILE A 34 23.04 -0.81 10.02
CA ILE A 34 23.78 -0.04 11.02
C ILE A 34 25.23 0.17 10.57
N ASN A 35 25.73 -0.67 9.67
CA ASN A 35 27.12 -0.61 9.18
C ASN A 35 27.30 0.20 7.89
N ALA A 36 26.21 0.67 7.29
CA ALA A 36 26.27 1.47 6.07
C ALA A 36 26.86 2.86 6.36
N SER A 37 27.68 3.35 5.43
CA SER A 37 28.24 4.71 5.50
C SER A 37 27.11 5.73 5.53
N ASP A 38 27.28 6.82 6.29
CA ASP A 38 26.29 7.88 6.38
C ASP A 38 25.93 8.44 4.99
N GLU A 39 26.89 8.50 4.06
CA GLU A 39 26.65 8.95 2.68
C GLU A 39 25.69 8.04 1.92
N GLU A 40 25.88 6.71 1.99
CA GLU A 40 25.02 5.73 1.33
C GLU A 40 23.59 5.75 1.91
N ARG A 41 23.47 6.04 3.21
CA ARG A 41 22.17 6.20 3.88
C ARG A 41 21.46 7.47 3.42
N MET A 42 22.19 8.57 3.25
CA MET A 42 21.63 9.82 2.73
C MET A 42 21.18 9.67 1.29
N ASP A 43 21.97 9.02 0.43
CA ASP A 43 21.59 8.77 -0.97
C ASP A 43 20.36 7.85 -1.06
N ALA A 44 20.31 6.76 -0.29
CA ALA A 44 19.13 5.89 -0.23
C ALA A 44 17.87 6.63 0.28
N MET A 45 18.03 7.58 1.20
CA MET A 45 16.95 8.43 1.71
C MET A 45 16.47 9.40 0.61
N LEU A 46 17.37 10.02 -0.14
CA LEU A 46 17.04 10.92 -1.26
C LEU A 46 16.33 10.15 -2.38
N GLU A 47 16.82 8.97 -2.74
CA GLU A 47 16.17 8.09 -3.71
C GLU A 47 14.77 7.70 -3.24
N LEU A 48 14.61 7.32 -1.96
CA LEU A 48 13.31 6.98 -1.38
C LEU A 48 12.31 8.15 -1.43
N GLN A 49 12.78 9.38 -1.28
CA GLN A 49 11.97 10.60 -1.38
C GLN A 49 11.60 10.95 -2.82
N ALA A 50 12.44 10.62 -3.80
CA ALA A 50 12.17 10.83 -5.22
C ALA A 50 11.03 9.94 -5.74
N LEU A 51 10.70 8.83 -5.06
CA LEU A 51 9.57 7.98 -5.46
C LEU A 51 8.21 8.67 -5.35
N PRO A 52 7.25 8.32 -6.22
CA PRO A 52 5.91 8.87 -6.14
C PRO A 52 5.23 8.52 -4.82
N ARG A 53 4.64 9.51 -4.13
CA ARG A 53 3.99 9.33 -2.81
C ARG A 53 2.93 8.21 -2.76
N ASN A 54 2.27 7.93 -3.87
CA ASN A 54 1.25 6.89 -4.00
C ASN A 54 1.81 5.46 -4.14
N SER A 55 3.14 5.29 -4.25
CA SER A 55 3.80 3.98 -4.17
C SER A 55 3.84 3.41 -2.75
N SER A 56 3.48 4.23 -1.75
CA SER A 56 3.52 3.80 -0.36
C SER A 56 2.30 2.96 0.02
N PRO A 57 2.48 1.74 0.58
CA PRO A 57 1.37 0.88 0.97
C PRO A 57 0.51 1.50 2.08
N VAL A 58 1.07 2.42 2.89
CA VAL A 58 0.35 3.15 3.95
C VAL A 58 -0.82 3.98 3.42
N ARG A 59 -0.79 4.38 2.14
CA ARG A 59 -1.86 5.18 1.53
C ARG A 59 -3.01 4.33 1.00
N LEU A 60 -2.87 3.01 0.98
CA LEU A 60 -3.96 2.12 0.63
C LEU A 60 -5.02 2.15 1.71
N ARG A 61 -6.28 2.12 1.32
CA ARG A 61 -7.40 2.10 2.26
C ARG A 61 -8.33 0.96 1.91
N ASN A 62 -8.48 0.04 2.87
CA ASN A 62 -9.39 -1.09 2.73
C ASN A 62 -10.83 -0.56 2.56
N ARG A 63 -11.45 -0.93 1.44
CA ARG A 63 -12.85 -0.61 1.11
C ARG A 63 -13.65 -1.90 1.01
N CYS A 64 -14.92 -1.85 1.39
CA CYS A 64 -15.84 -2.97 1.15
C CYS A 64 -15.96 -3.25 -0.36
N ALA A 65 -15.82 -4.50 -0.79
CA ALA A 65 -15.92 -4.90 -2.20
C ALA A 65 -17.31 -4.60 -2.81
N ILE A 66 -18.37 -4.71 -2.00
CA ILE A 66 -19.76 -4.56 -2.45
C ILE A 66 -20.18 -3.08 -2.51
N THR A 67 -19.83 -2.29 -1.49
CA THR A 67 -20.36 -0.92 -1.33
C THR A 67 -19.30 0.18 -1.49
N GLY A 68 -18.02 -0.17 -1.49
CA GLY A 68 -16.88 0.76 -1.55
C GLY A 68 -16.71 1.63 -0.29
N ARG A 69 -17.48 1.37 0.78
CA ARG A 69 -17.46 2.14 2.04
C ARG A 69 -16.04 2.11 2.65
N PRO A 70 -15.46 3.27 3.03
CA PRO A 70 -14.09 3.37 3.55
C PRO A 70 -13.98 3.03 5.06
N SER A 71 -14.67 1.99 5.53
CA SER A 71 -14.75 1.62 6.95
C SER A 71 -14.56 0.11 7.21
N ARG A 72 -14.19 -0.18 8.47
CA ARG A 72 -13.79 -1.46 9.10
C ARG A 72 -14.48 -2.67 8.47
N LEU A 73 -13.68 -3.51 7.79
CA LEU A 73 -14.04 -4.88 7.46
C LEU A 73 -14.43 -5.56 8.78
N LEU A 74 -15.69 -5.96 8.93
CA LEU A 74 -16.06 -6.98 9.90
C LEU A 74 -15.69 -8.33 9.26
N PRO A 75 -14.75 -9.11 9.84
CA PRO A 75 -14.37 -10.41 9.29
C PRO A 75 -15.54 -11.41 9.22
N GLN A 76 -16.65 -11.15 9.92
CA GLN A 76 -17.82 -12.05 9.99
C GLN A 76 -18.66 -12.17 8.71
N VAL A 77 -18.58 -11.22 7.76
CA VAL A 77 -19.44 -11.28 6.55
C VAL A 77 -19.05 -12.44 5.62
N TRP A 78 -17.86 -13.03 5.80
CA TRP A 78 -17.43 -14.24 5.08
C TRP A 78 -17.95 -15.55 5.67
N LEU A 79 -18.30 -15.59 6.97
CA LEU A 79 -18.82 -16.81 7.61
C LEU A 79 -20.26 -17.13 7.15
N ILE A 80 -21.07 -16.13 6.83
CA ILE A 80 -22.49 -16.35 6.49
C ILE A 80 -22.66 -16.97 5.09
N THR A 81 -21.69 -16.80 4.20
CA THR A 81 -21.68 -17.44 2.87
C THR A 81 -21.03 -18.84 2.86
N GLN A 82 -20.48 -19.31 3.97
CA GLN A 82 -19.98 -20.69 4.11
C GLN A 82 -20.97 -21.65 4.80
N TYR A 83 -22.05 -21.12 5.40
CA TYR A 83 -23.09 -21.91 6.07
C TYR A 83 -24.45 -21.87 5.35
N ALA A 84 -24.48 -21.44 4.09
CA ALA A 84 -25.64 -21.54 3.21
C ALA A 84 -25.30 -22.46 2.03
N ALA A 85 -25.11 -23.74 2.35
CA ALA A 85 -25.16 -24.87 1.44
C ALA A 85 -26.09 -25.92 2.07
#